data_AF-A0AA96JV31-F1
#
_entry.id   AF-A0AA96JV31-F1
#
_cell.length_a   1.000
_cell.length_b   1.000
_cell.length_c   1.000
_cell.angle_alpha   90.00
_cell.angle_beta   90.00
_cell.angle_gamma   90.00
#
_symmetry.space_group_name_H-M   'P 1'
#
loop_
_entity.id
_entity.type
_entity.pdbx_description
1 polymer ?
#
loop_
_entity_poly.entity_id
_entity_poly.type
_entity_poly.pdbx_seq_one_letter_code
_entity_poly.pdbx_strand_id
1 'polypeptide(L)'
;MPEQERAGEPAGDVYDWFRRGGRLLAQGNPAAAEQLLARAAAAEPHSRSIRETLARAQFDAGSYTAALENFRAVALADPSDDYAQFGWGVAAARLGDFETSAEHLALAVAMRPETDHYRAALRQTRATLAARAGAFGPLLPGAPGYLEPPEASEGPSDLPPSGGEERGGADRGGADGRGPAPGTNE
;
A
#
# COMPACT_ATOMS: atom_id res chain seq x y z
N MET A 1 -16.43 -35.70 30.67
CA MET A 1 -15.15 -35.23 31.26
C MET A 1 -15.25 -33.71 31.32
N PRO A 2 -15.15 -33.05 32.48
CA PRO A 2 -15.26 -31.58 32.53
C PRO A 2 -13.94 -30.97 32.04
N GLU A 3 -14.03 -30.05 31.08
CA GLU A 3 -12.91 -29.27 30.57
C GLU A 3 -12.39 -28.36 31.67
N GLN A 4 -11.10 -28.49 31.97
CA GLN A 4 -10.43 -27.72 33.02
C GLN A 4 -10.32 -26.26 32.60
N GLU A 5 -11.08 -25.39 33.25
CA GLU A 5 -10.87 -23.94 33.25
C GLU A 5 -9.44 -23.62 33.66
N ARG A 6 -8.62 -23.18 32.70
CA ARG A 6 -7.28 -22.64 32.98
C ARG A 6 -7.46 -21.23 33.56
N ALA A 7 -7.16 -21.11 34.85
CA ALA A 7 -7.27 -19.88 35.62
C ALA A 7 -6.57 -18.70 34.94
N GLY A 8 -7.36 -17.72 34.49
CA GLY A 8 -6.91 -16.51 33.78
C GLY A 8 -7.63 -16.26 32.45
N GLU A 9 -8.36 -17.25 31.93
CA GLU A 9 -9.12 -17.14 30.69
C GLU A 9 -10.53 -16.55 30.93
N PRO A 10 -11.04 -15.66 30.06
CA PRO A 10 -12.43 -15.24 30.13
C PRO A 10 -13.34 -16.44 29.91
N ALA A 11 -14.22 -16.74 30.87
CA ALA A 11 -15.13 -17.89 30.82
C ALA A 11 -15.96 -17.93 29.51
N GLY A 12 -15.90 -19.06 28.81
CA GLY A 12 -16.65 -19.37 27.58
C GLY A 12 -15.90 -20.36 26.69
N ASP A 13 -16.62 -21.08 25.83
CA ASP A 13 -16.03 -21.89 24.76
C ASP A 13 -15.62 -21.02 23.54
N VAL A 14 -15.02 -21.64 22.52
CA VAL A 14 -14.60 -20.95 21.28
C VAL A 14 -15.78 -20.21 20.63
N TYR A 15 -16.96 -20.81 20.64
CA TYR A 15 -18.17 -20.27 20.05
C TYR A 15 -18.69 -19.05 20.83
N ASP A 16 -18.59 -19.07 22.16
CA ASP A 16 -18.92 -17.94 23.03
C ASP A 16 -18.00 -16.76 22.79
N TRP A 17 -16.68 -16.98 22.70
CA TRP A 17 -15.72 -15.93 22.37
C TRP A 17 -16.00 -15.33 21.01
N PHE A 18 -16.22 -16.18 19.99
CA PHE A 18 -16.57 -15.73 18.64
C PHE A 18 -17.85 -14.89 18.63
N ARG A 19 -18.93 -15.37 19.27
CA ARG A 19 -20.20 -14.64 19.33
C ARG A 19 -20.11 -13.34 20.12
N ARG A 20 -19.36 -13.31 21.23
CA ARG A 20 -19.15 -12.10 22.01
C ARG A 20 -18.31 -11.09 21.22
N GLY A 21 -17.24 -11.56 20.57
CA GLY A 21 -16.41 -10.74 19.68
C GLY A 21 -17.21 -10.09 18.55
N GLY A 22 -18.05 -10.87 17.86
CA GLY A 22 -18.94 -10.34 16.83
C GLY A 22 -19.93 -9.29 17.35
N ARG A 23 -20.49 -9.48 18.56
CA ARG A 23 -21.35 -8.46 19.20
C ARG A 23 -20.58 -7.19 19.56
N LEU A 24 -19.35 -7.31 20.05
CA LEU A 24 -18.51 -6.16 20.38
C LEU A 24 -18.19 -5.34 19.12
N LEU A 25 -17.94 -5.98 17.98
CA LEU A 25 -17.80 -5.28 16.70
C LEU A 25 -19.07 -4.52 16.32
N ALA A 26 -20.22 -5.17 16.42
CA ALA A 26 -21.50 -4.51 16.12
C ALA A 26 -21.79 -3.32 17.05
N GLN A 27 -21.20 -3.30 18.25
CA GLN A 27 -21.32 -2.21 19.22
C GLN A 27 -20.23 -1.13 19.07
N GLY A 28 -19.32 -1.26 18.10
CA GLY A 28 -18.24 -0.29 17.89
C GLY A 28 -17.07 -0.43 18.88
N ASN A 29 -16.89 -1.62 19.46
CA ASN A 29 -15.80 -1.92 20.40
C ASN A 29 -14.75 -2.87 19.79
N PRO A 30 -14.01 -2.45 18.74
CA PRO A 30 -13.17 -3.35 17.95
C PRO A 30 -11.96 -3.90 18.72
N ALA A 31 -11.32 -3.10 19.58
CA ALA A 31 -10.18 -3.55 20.38
C ALA A 31 -10.57 -4.65 21.40
N ALA A 32 -11.77 -4.56 21.98
CA ALA A 32 -12.29 -5.60 22.86
C ALA A 32 -12.69 -6.86 22.06
N ALA A 33 -13.26 -6.67 20.86
CA ALA A 33 -13.57 -7.77 19.97
C ALA A 33 -12.31 -8.53 19.54
N GLU A 34 -11.25 -7.83 19.16
CA GLU A 34 -9.96 -8.40 18.77
C GLU A 34 -9.43 -9.35 19.86
N GLN A 35 -9.46 -8.95 21.13
CA GLN A 35 -8.98 -9.79 22.23
C GLN A 35 -9.77 -11.10 22.41
N LEU A 36 -11.09 -11.09 22.16
CA LEU A 36 -11.90 -12.31 22.24
C LEU A 36 -11.73 -13.18 21.00
N LEU A 37 -11.71 -12.56 19.81
CA LEU A 37 -11.56 -13.24 18.54
C LEU A 37 -10.16 -13.84 18.38
N ALA A 38 -9.12 -13.23 18.93
CA ALA A 38 -7.77 -13.78 18.94
C ALA A 38 -7.69 -15.08 19.75
N ARG A 39 -8.43 -15.17 20.87
CA ARG A 39 -8.53 -16.42 21.65
C ARG A 39 -9.28 -17.50 20.87
N ALA A 40 -10.40 -17.13 20.23
CA ALA A 40 -11.14 -18.04 19.37
C ALA A 40 -10.28 -18.56 18.21
N ALA A 41 -9.50 -17.68 17.57
CA ALA A 41 -8.60 -18.04 16.48
C ALA A 41 -7.43 -18.92 16.94
N ALA A 42 -6.93 -18.74 18.17
CA ALA A 42 -5.90 -19.60 18.75
C ALA A 42 -6.42 -21.02 19.02
N ALA A 43 -7.68 -21.14 19.45
CA ALA A 43 -8.33 -22.43 19.69
C ALA A 43 -8.75 -23.14 18.39
N GLU A 44 -9.18 -22.39 17.36
CA GLU A 44 -9.54 -22.91 16.04
C GLU A 44 -8.82 -22.17 14.90
N PRO A 45 -7.52 -22.46 14.65
CA PRO A 45 -6.69 -21.73 13.67
C PRO A 45 -7.14 -21.85 12.21
N HIS A 46 -7.92 -22.89 11.91
CA HIS A 46 -8.40 -23.24 10.58
C HIS A 46 -9.81 -22.69 10.30
N SER A 47 -10.47 -22.08 11.29
CA SER A 47 -11.80 -21.53 11.11
C SER A 47 -11.74 -20.22 10.32
N ARG A 48 -12.16 -20.30 9.06
CA ARG A 48 -12.22 -19.15 8.13
C ARG A 48 -13.05 -18.01 8.70
N SER A 49 -14.23 -18.30 9.23
CA SER A 49 -15.16 -17.29 9.77
C SER A 49 -14.59 -16.57 11.00
N ILE A 50 -13.90 -17.29 11.89
CA ILE A 50 -13.22 -16.68 13.05
C ILE A 50 -12.08 -15.78 12.55
N ARG A 51 -11.27 -16.26 11.61
CA ARG A 51 -10.14 -15.50 11.06
C ARG A 51 -10.59 -14.22 10.34
N GLU A 52 -11.64 -14.30 9.52
CA GLU A 52 -12.24 -13.14 8.84
C GLU A 52 -12.80 -12.11 9.84
N THR A 53 -13.53 -12.59 10.85
CA THR A 53 -14.10 -11.70 11.88
C THR A 53 -13.00 -11.05 12.73
N LEU A 54 -11.92 -11.78 13.03
CA LEU A 54 -10.73 -11.24 13.68
C LEU A 54 -10.05 -10.18 12.79
N ALA A 55 -9.87 -10.45 11.50
CA ALA A 55 -9.28 -9.50 10.56
C ALA A 55 -10.08 -8.18 10.51
N ARG A 56 -11.41 -8.29 10.49
CA ARG A 56 -12.30 -7.14 10.58
C ARG A 56 -12.11 -6.37 11.89
N ALA A 57 -12.05 -7.07 13.02
CA ALA A 57 -11.82 -6.44 14.31
C ALA A 57 -10.49 -5.69 14.38
N GLN A 58 -9.42 -6.31 13.86
CA GLN A 58 -8.10 -5.72 13.78
C GLN A 58 -8.09 -4.49 12.88
N PHE A 59 -8.77 -4.55 11.73
CA PHE A 59 -8.88 -3.41 10.83
C PHE A 59 -9.60 -2.24 11.51
N ASP A 60 -10.74 -2.50 12.14
CA ASP A 60 -11.53 -1.48 12.85
C ASP A 60 -10.80 -0.94 14.10
N ALA A 61 -9.88 -1.71 14.69
CA ALA A 61 -9.01 -1.30 15.80
C ALA A 61 -7.75 -0.54 15.35
N GLY A 62 -7.48 -0.45 14.04
CA GLY A 62 -6.27 0.18 13.50
C GLY A 62 -5.03 -0.74 13.45
N SER A 63 -5.18 -2.01 13.82
CA SER A 63 -4.16 -3.06 13.76
C SER A 63 -3.97 -3.57 12.31
N TYR A 64 -3.68 -2.67 11.38
CA TYR A 64 -3.74 -2.95 9.93
C TYR A 64 -2.80 -4.06 9.45
N THR A 65 -1.60 -4.17 10.02
CA THR A 65 -0.66 -5.26 9.67
C THR A 65 -1.24 -6.63 10.00
N ALA A 66 -1.80 -6.80 11.21
CA ALA A 66 -2.40 -8.07 11.62
C ALA A 66 -3.68 -8.36 10.81
N ALA A 67 -4.48 -7.32 10.53
CA ALA A 67 -5.65 -7.44 9.67
C ALA A 67 -5.28 -7.93 8.27
N LEU A 68 -4.24 -7.34 7.66
CA LEU A 68 -3.73 -7.73 6.35
C LEU A 68 -3.33 -9.20 6.31
N GLU A 69 -2.58 -9.68 7.30
CA GLU A 69 -2.17 -11.08 7.38
C GLU A 69 -3.36 -12.04 7.43
N ASN A 70 -4.37 -11.70 8.22
CA ASN A 70 -5.57 -12.53 8.33
C ASN A 70 -6.43 -12.49 7.06
N PHE A 71 -6.68 -11.31 6.48
CA PHE A 71 -7.40 -11.20 5.21
C PHE A 71 -6.68 -11.92 4.07
N ARG A 72 -5.36 -11.76 3.98
CA ARG A 72 -4.52 -12.48 3.02
C ARG A 72 -4.67 -13.98 3.16
N ALA A 73 -4.61 -14.50 4.38
CA ALA A 73 -4.77 -15.93 4.60
C ALA A 73 -6.17 -16.44 4.24
N VAL A 74 -7.23 -15.66 4.50
CA VAL A 74 -8.60 -16.01 4.08
C VAL A 74 -8.70 -16.01 2.56
N ALA A 75 -8.19 -14.96 1.88
CA ALA A 75 -8.22 -14.85 0.42
C ALA A 75 -7.35 -15.91 -0.29
N LEU A 76 -6.25 -16.35 0.31
CA LEU A 76 -5.43 -17.43 -0.23
C LEU A 76 -6.11 -18.80 -0.06
N ALA A 77 -6.88 -19.00 1.01
CA ALA A 77 -7.66 -20.21 1.22
C ALA A 77 -8.90 -20.26 0.32
N ASP A 78 -9.53 -19.11 0.09
CA ASP A 78 -10.68 -18.94 -0.78
C ASP A 78 -10.49 -17.71 -1.68
N PRO A 79 -9.90 -17.89 -2.88
CA PRO A 79 -9.68 -16.79 -3.81
C PRO A 79 -10.96 -16.12 -4.32
N SER A 80 -12.11 -16.80 -4.18
CA SER A 80 -13.43 -16.31 -4.60
C SER A 80 -14.19 -15.51 -3.53
N ASP A 81 -13.57 -15.31 -2.37
CA ASP A 81 -14.13 -14.44 -1.33
C ASP A 81 -13.91 -12.96 -1.66
N ASP A 82 -14.98 -12.29 -2.12
CA ASP A 82 -14.95 -10.87 -2.42
C ASP A 82 -14.65 -9.99 -1.20
N TYR A 83 -15.12 -10.39 -0.01
CA TYR A 83 -14.88 -9.66 1.22
C TYR A 83 -13.43 -9.77 1.70
N ALA A 84 -12.82 -10.95 1.59
CA ALA A 84 -11.41 -11.12 1.93
C ALA A 84 -10.48 -10.39 0.95
N GLN A 85 -10.79 -10.40 -0.36
CA GLN A 85 -10.06 -9.60 -1.35
C GLN A 85 -10.20 -8.11 -1.06
N PHE A 86 -11.42 -7.65 -0.74
CA PHE A 86 -11.64 -6.27 -0.33
C PHE A 86 -10.85 -5.90 0.94
N GLY A 87 -10.92 -6.75 1.97
CA GLY A 87 -10.23 -6.59 3.25
C GLY A 87 -8.72 -6.50 3.10
N TRP A 88 -8.12 -7.37 2.27
CA TRP A 88 -6.70 -7.28 1.91
C TRP A 88 -6.41 -5.92 1.28
N GLY A 89 -7.17 -5.54 0.25
CA GLY A 89 -6.96 -4.30 -0.46
C GLY A 89 -7.01 -3.07 0.43
N VAL A 90 -8.05 -2.93 1.26
CA VAL A 90 -8.17 -1.77 2.16
C VAL A 90 -7.10 -1.77 3.26
N ALA A 91 -6.69 -2.93 3.77
CA ALA A 91 -5.60 -3.02 4.75
C ALA A 91 -4.25 -2.62 4.13
N ALA A 92 -3.97 -3.06 2.90
CA ALA A 92 -2.78 -2.66 2.16
C ALA A 92 -2.74 -1.14 1.90
N ALA A 93 -3.87 -0.53 1.52
CA ALA A 93 -3.98 0.92 1.36
C ALA A 93 -3.65 1.68 2.66
N ARG A 94 -4.12 1.19 3.81
CA ARG A 94 -3.83 1.78 5.13
C ARG A 94 -2.35 1.70 5.50
N LEU A 95 -1.66 0.67 5.01
CA LEU A 95 -0.22 0.49 5.18
C LEU A 95 0.62 1.21 4.12
N GLY A 96 -0.03 1.86 3.15
CA GLY A 96 0.62 2.66 2.12
C GLY A 96 1.08 1.87 0.89
N ASP A 97 0.74 0.58 0.80
CA ASP A 97 0.95 -0.27 -0.37
C ASP A 97 -0.27 -0.16 -1.29
N PHE A 98 -0.24 0.85 -2.16
CA PHE A 98 -1.39 1.17 -3.02
C PHE A 98 -1.43 0.28 -4.26
N GLU A 99 -0.29 -0.28 -4.65
CA GLU A 99 -0.14 -1.25 -5.73
C GLU A 99 -0.91 -2.54 -5.39
N THR A 100 -0.56 -3.19 -4.27
CA THR A 100 -1.28 -4.37 -3.77
C THR A 100 -2.75 -4.05 -3.50
N SER A 101 -3.03 -2.86 -2.94
CA SER A 101 -4.41 -2.42 -2.74
C SER A 101 -5.21 -2.41 -4.05
N ALA A 102 -4.67 -1.80 -5.11
CA ALA A 102 -5.38 -1.67 -6.38
C ALA A 102 -5.67 -3.02 -7.02
N GLU A 103 -4.75 -3.97 -6.91
CA GLU A 103 -4.91 -5.34 -7.41
C GLU A 103 -6.07 -6.06 -6.70
N HIS A 104 -6.02 -6.13 -5.37
CA HIS A 104 -7.02 -6.88 -4.60
C HIS A 104 -8.40 -6.20 -4.58
N LEU A 105 -8.45 -4.87 -4.59
CA LEU A 105 -9.71 -4.14 -4.78
C LEU A 105 -10.29 -4.35 -6.18
N ALA A 106 -9.46 -4.50 -7.22
CA ALA A 106 -9.93 -4.82 -8.56
C ALA A 106 -10.54 -6.23 -8.64
N LEU A 107 -9.96 -7.21 -7.95
CA LEU A 107 -10.54 -8.54 -7.81
C LEU A 107 -11.91 -8.49 -7.10
N ALA A 108 -12.00 -7.78 -5.98
CA ALA A 108 -13.26 -7.60 -5.25
C ALA A 108 -14.35 -6.96 -6.14
N VAL A 109 -14.01 -5.91 -6.89
CA VAL A 109 -14.93 -5.25 -7.84
C VAL A 109 -15.31 -6.17 -9.00
N ALA A 110 -14.39 -7.00 -9.51
CA ALA A 110 -14.69 -7.94 -10.58
C ALA A 110 -15.69 -9.02 -10.15
N MET A 111 -15.63 -9.45 -8.88
CA MET A 111 -16.57 -10.42 -8.31
C MET A 111 -17.93 -9.79 -7.96
N ARG A 112 -17.92 -8.54 -7.46
CA ARG A 112 -19.12 -7.80 -7.03
C ARG A 112 -19.16 -6.38 -7.62
N PRO A 113 -19.41 -6.24 -8.94
CA PRO A 113 -19.40 -4.94 -9.60
C PRO A 113 -20.48 -3.98 -9.09
N GLU A 114 -21.59 -4.51 -8.56
CA GLU A 114 -22.69 -3.76 -7.97
C GLU A 114 -22.33 -3.09 -6.62
N THR A 115 -21.26 -3.52 -5.95
CA THR A 115 -20.90 -3.04 -4.62
C THR A 115 -20.21 -1.67 -4.67
N ASP A 116 -20.97 -0.62 -4.37
CA ASP A 116 -20.54 0.79 -4.47
C ASP A 116 -19.26 1.10 -3.69
N HIS A 117 -19.14 0.58 -2.47
CA HIS A 117 -17.99 0.85 -1.62
C HIS A 117 -16.71 0.16 -2.11
N TYR A 118 -16.80 -0.99 -2.81
CA TYR A 118 -15.64 -1.62 -3.45
C TYR A 118 -15.13 -0.76 -4.60
N ARG A 119 -16.05 -0.29 -5.46
CA ARG A 119 -15.69 0.60 -6.57
C ARG A 119 -15.12 1.92 -6.06
N ALA A 120 -15.66 2.46 -4.98
CA ALA A 120 -15.16 3.69 -4.36
C ALA A 120 -13.72 3.52 -3.83
N ALA A 121 -13.45 2.45 -3.08
CA ALA A 121 -12.12 2.14 -2.57
C ALA A 121 -11.09 1.97 -3.71
N LEU A 122 -11.46 1.27 -4.78
CA LEU A 122 -10.59 1.08 -5.94
C LEU A 122 -10.27 2.41 -6.65
N ARG A 123 -11.30 3.24 -6.89
CA ARG A 123 -11.11 4.57 -7.49
C ARG A 123 -10.18 5.44 -6.65
N GLN A 124 -10.38 5.46 -5.33
CA GLN A 124 -9.53 6.23 -4.41
C GLN A 124 -8.08 5.77 -4.46
N THR A 125 -7.84 4.45 -4.35
CA THR A 125 -6.49 3.87 -4.42
C THR A 125 -5.79 4.20 -5.73
N ARG A 126 -6.49 4.05 -6.88
CA ARG A 126 -5.94 4.40 -8.19
C ARG A 126 -5.62 5.88 -8.33
N ALA A 127 -6.46 6.76 -7.80
CA ALA A 127 -6.20 8.20 -7.77
C ALA A 127 -4.93 8.51 -6.96
N THR A 128 -4.73 7.86 -5.81
CA THR A 128 -3.51 8.00 -5.02
C THR A 128 -2.27 7.51 -5.76
N LEU A 129 -2.34 6.35 -6.44
CA LEU A 129 -1.24 5.87 -7.29
C LEU A 129 -0.90 6.85 -8.41
N ALA A 130 -1.91 7.34 -9.13
CA ALA A 130 -1.71 8.31 -10.21
C ALA A 130 -1.07 9.60 -9.70
N ALA A 131 -1.49 10.10 -8.54
CA ALA A 131 -0.90 11.27 -7.92
C ALA A 131 0.57 11.06 -7.53
N ARG A 132 0.91 9.89 -6.97
CA ARG A 132 2.28 9.53 -6.62
C ARG A 132 3.19 9.33 -7.83
N ALA A 133 2.63 8.82 -8.93
CA ALA A 133 3.34 8.66 -10.20
C ALA A 133 3.54 9.98 -10.96
N GLY A 134 3.08 11.13 -10.42
CA GLY A 134 3.16 12.42 -11.10
C GLY A 134 2.23 12.55 -12.31
N ALA A 135 1.23 11.68 -12.44
CA ALA A 135 0.36 11.63 -13.62
C ALA A 135 -0.53 12.87 -13.80
N PHE A 136 -0.69 13.69 -12.76
CA PHE A 136 -1.46 14.94 -12.83
C PHE A 136 -0.62 16.15 -13.25
N GLY A 137 0.67 15.98 -13.56
CA GLY A 137 1.55 17.09 -13.91
C GLY A 137 1.72 18.12 -12.78
N PRO A 138 2.48 19.20 -13.01
CA PRO A 138 2.51 20.33 -12.09
C PRO A 138 1.12 20.98 -12.01
N LEU A 139 0.76 21.51 -10.83
CA LEU A 139 -0.44 22.32 -10.67
C LEU A 139 -0.40 23.46 -11.70
N LEU A 140 -1.50 23.64 -12.42
CA LEU A 140 -1.60 24.73 -13.40
C LEU A 140 -1.63 26.09 -12.67
N PRO A 141 -1.03 27.13 -13.27
CA PRO A 141 -1.15 28.50 -12.76
C PRO A 141 -2.62 28.87 -12.51
N GLY A 142 -2.92 29.38 -11.32
CA GLY A 142 -4.27 29.78 -10.92
C GLY A 142 -5.15 28.67 -10.30
N ALA A 143 -4.64 27.44 -10.16
CA ALA A 143 -5.34 26.41 -9.41
C ALA A 143 -5.34 26.71 -7.89
N PRO A 144 -6.38 26.32 -7.12
CA PRO A 144 -6.35 26.41 -5.66
C PRO A 144 -5.15 25.65 -5.08
N GLY A 145 -4.32 26.33 -4.28
CA GLY A 145 -3.09 25.76 -3.73
C GLY A 145 -1.88 25.77 -4.68
N TYR A 146 -1.99 26.42 -5.85
CA TYR A 146 -0.83 26.74 -6.67
C TYR A 146 0.11 27.68 -5.91
N LEU A 147 1.35 27.22 -5.71
CA LEU A 147 2.45 28.08 -5.31
C LEU A 147 3.27 28.34 -6.56
N GLU A 148 3.40 29.63 -6.90
CA GLU A 148 4.24 30.07 -8.00
C GLU A 148 5.67 29.57 -7.74
N PRO A 149 6.29 28.84 -8.70
CA PRO A 149 7.65 28.38 -8.52
C PRO A 149 8.55 29.61 -8.31
N PRO A 150 9.57 29.53 -7.44
CA PRO A 150 10.47 30.65 -7.22
C PRO A 150 11.05 31.06 -8.58
N GLU A 151 10.87 32.33 -8.95
CA GLU A 151 11.43 32.85 -10.18
C GLU A 151 12.90 32.48 -10.21
N ALA A 152 13.30 31.75 -11.25
CA ALA A 152 14.70 31.42 -11.46
C ALA A 152 15.43 32.75 -11.51
N SER A 153 16.16 33.07 -10.44
CA SER A 153 16.94 34.30 -10.35
C SER A 153 17.78 34.38 -11.62
N GLU A 154 17.51 35.40 -12.44
CA GLU A 154 18.35 35.75 -13.56
C GLU A 154 19.78 35.88 -13.00
N GLY A 155 20.60 34.86 -13.27
CA GLY A 155 22.02 34.92 -12.95
C GLY A 155 22.62 36.11 -13.72
N PRO A 156 23.55 36.85 -13.12
CA PRO A 156 24.10 38.04 -13.76
C PRO A 156 24.67 37.67 -15.13
N SER A 157 24.07 38.28 -16.15
CA SER A 157 24.49 38.22 -17.54
C SER A 157 25.79 39.00 -17.73
N ASP A 158 26.91 38.41 -17.34
CA ASP A 158 28.26 38.86 -17.71
C ASP A 158 28.73 38.11 -18.96
N LEU A 159 28.17 38.51 -20.10
CA LEU A 159 28.75 38.27 -21.42
C LEU A 159 29.65 39.48 -21.75
N PRO A 160 30.99 39.35 -21.82
CA PRO A 160 31.82 40.43 -22.34
C PRO A 160 31.65 40.55 -23.87
N PRO A 161 31.83 41.76 -24.42
CA PRO A 161 31.54 42.03 -25.83
C PRO A 161 32.56 41.38 -26.76
N SER A 162 32.06 40.96 -27.92
CA SER A 162 32.83 40.51 -29.06
C SER A 162 33.83 41.57 -29.51
N GLY A 163 35.12 41.23 -29.47
CA GLY A 163 36.22 41.98 -30.10
C GLY A 163 36.96 41.03 -31.06
N GLY A 164 37.07 41.44 -32.32
CA GLY A 164 37.68 40.67 -33.39
C GLY A 164 39.21 40.80 -33.50
N GLU A 165 39.71 40.29 -34.64
CA GLU A 165 41.11 40.29 -35.13
C GLU A 165 42.02 39.20 -34.53
N GLU A 166 42.98 38.58 -35.21
CA GLU A 166 43.23 38.22 -36.61
C GLU A 166 44.37 37.18 -36.53
N ARG A 167 44.34 36.17 -37.42
CA ARG A 167 45.45 35.49 -38.12
C ARG A 167 46.73 35.01 -37.41
N GLY A 168 47.13 33.79 -37.79
CA GLY A 168 48.48 33.23 -37.71
C GLY A 168 48.50 32.00 -36.80
N GLY A 169 48.83 30.78 -37.21
CA GLY A 169 49.62 30.28 -38.33
C GLY A 169 50.50 29.14 -37.77
N ALA A 170 50.69 28.08 -38.57
CA ALA A 170 51.63 26.97 -38.36
C ALA A 170 51.32 26.01 -37.18
N ASP A 171 51.74 24.76 -37.12
CA ASP A 171 52.28 23.73 -38.02
C ASP A 171 52.63 22.55 -37.09
N ARG A 172 52.59 21.32 -37.63
CA ARG A 172 53.23 20.09 -37.12
C ARG A 172 52.80 19.47 -35.76
N GLY A 173 52.33 18.21 -35.88
CA GLY A 173 53.23 17.08 -35.54
C GLY A 173 52.77 16.10 -34.46
N GLY A 174 52.53 14.84 -34.88
CA GLY A 174 52.71 13.60 -34.11
C GLY A 174 51.81 13.37 -32.89
N ALA A 175 51.62 12.19 -32.34
CA ALA A 175 51.91 10.80 -32.68
C ALA A 175 51.19 9.97 -31.60
N ASP A 176 50.85 8.73 -31.94
CA ASP A 176 50.76 7.56 -31.05
C ASP A 176 49.85 7.53 -29.80
N GLY A 177 48.91 6.59 -29.85
CA GLY A 177 48.97 5.44 -28.93
C GLY A 177 47.85 5.29 -27.89
N ARG A 178 47.39 4.03 -27.75
CA ARG A 178 46.46 3.41 -26.79
C ARG A 178 45.03 3.27 -27.31
N GLY A 179 44.42 2.08 -27.37
CA GLY A 179 44.81 0.72 -27.00
C GLY A 179 43.57 -0.19 -27.18
N PRO A 180 43.69 -1.52 -27.37
CA PRO A 180 42.52 -2.39 -27.46
C PRO A 180 42.19 -3.04 -26.11
N ALA A 181 40.89 -3.18 -25.84
CA ALA A 181 40.28 -4.11 -24.89
C ALA A 181 38.94 -4.58 -25.51
N PRO A 182 38.29 -5.68 -25.05
CA PRO A 182 38.63 -6.56 -23.93
C PRO A 182 38.72 -8.05 -24.30
N GLY A 183 39.36 -8.83 -23.43
CA GLY A 183 39.35 -10.29 -23.45
C GLY A 183 38.04 -10.86 -22.89
N THR A 184 37.57 -11.90 -23.56
CA THR A 184 36.49 -12.81 -23.17
C THR A 184 36.96 -13.72 -22.03
N ASN A 185 36.16 -13.85 -20.97
CA ASN A 185 36.31 -14.92 -19.97
C ASN A 185 35.25 -16.00 -20.30
N GLU A 186 35.72 -17.23 -20.50
CA GLU A 186 34.94 -18.47 -20.33
C GLU A 186 35.03 -18.95 -18.88
#